data_AF-A0A534GP90-F1
#
_entry.id   AF-A0A534GP90-F1
#
_cell.length_a   1.000
_cell.length_b   1.000
_cell.length_c   1.000
_cell.angle_alpha   90.00
_cell.angle_beta   90.00
_cell.angle_gamma   90.00
#
_symmetry.space_group_name_H-M   'P 1'
#
loop_
_entity.id
_entity.type
_entity.pdbx_description
1 polymer ?
#
loop_
_entity_poly.entity_id
_entity_poly.type
_entity_poly.pdbx_seq_one_letter_code
_entity_poly.pdbx_strand_id
1 'polypeptide(L)'
;MPRGLMTTPTSVLLRATPLPSLLAWAGLAHAQGVPAPAVPDAAKSLAFAHAQVVDAPEVPDAIKVQPGEKVLLRARASGVQIYVCGTGTDGKPQWTLKAPQADLLDDQGAVIGHHSAGPSWQHRDGSTVNGKATAHVDAPDRDSIPWLLIAATSHSGRGVLASITSVQRINTHGGQPPAPSGCTSSGTGRRVREARVPYRADYYFYVAGAN
;
A
#
# COMPACT_ATOMS: atom_id res chain seq x y z
N MET A 1 -42.96 -47.21 -2.58
CA MET A 1 -42.07 -47.92 -3.53
C MET A 1 -41.94 -47.08 -4.79
N PRO A 2 -40.80 -47.05 -5.53
CA PRO A 2 -39.43 -47.58 -5.27
C PRO A 2 -38.43 -46.44 -4.91
N ARG A 3 -37.37 -46.57 -4.09
CA ARG A 3 -36.10 -47.37 -4.14
C ARG A 3 -35.22 -47.03 -5.35
N GLY A 4 -34.17 -46.21 -5.20
CA GLY A 4 -32.76 -46.57 -4.93
C GLY A 4 -31.87 -45.84 -5.98
N LEU A 5 -30.57 -45.57 -5.87
CA LEU A 5 -29.46 -46.05 -5.05
C LEU A 5 -28.42 -44.91 -4.83
N MET A 6 -27.70 -44.97 -3.71
CA MET A 6 -26.45 -44.25 -3.43
C MET A 6 -25.25 -44.99 -4.03
N THR A 7 -24.23 -44.26 -4.47
CA THR A 7 -22.87 -44.80 -4.71
C THR A 7 -21.80 -43.84 -4.19
N THR A 8 -20.95 -44.34 -3.30
CA THR A 8 -19.76 -43.71 -2.68
C THR A 8 -18.45 -44.24 -3.30
N PRO A 9 -17.28 -43.64 -2.98
CA PRO A 9 -16.16 -43.51 -3.92
C PRO A 9 -15.12 -44.64 -3.85
N THR A 10 -14.34 -44.78 -4.91
CA THR A 10 -13.23 -45.75 -5.01
C THR A 10 -11.89 -45.04 -4.76
N SER A 11 -11.25 -45.36 -3.64
CA SER A 11 -9.86 -45.01 -3.35
C SER A 11 -8.91 -45.94 -4.10
N VAL A 12 -7.90 -45.38 -4.77
CA VAL A 12 -6.83 -46.12 -5.43
C VAL A 12 -5.61 -46.16 -4.51
N LEU A 13 -5.28 -47.34 -3.99
CA LEU A 13 -3.99 -47.62 -3.34
C LEU A 13 -2.94 -47.94 -4.42
N LEU A 14 -1.85 -47.17 -4.45
CA LEU A 14 -0.66 -47.51 -5.23
C LEU A 14 0.25 -48.45 -4.42
N ARG A 15 0.48 -49.65 -4.95
CA ARG A 15 1.41 -50.66 -4.43
C ARG A 15 2.84 -50.37 -4.90
N ALA A 16 3.79 -50.43 -3.97
CA ALA A 16 5.22 -50.46 -4.26
C ALA A 16 5.62 -51.82 -4.86
N THR A 17 6.56 -51.82 -5.82
CA THR A 17 7.20 -53.02 -6.37
C THR A 17 8.72 -52.98 -6.12
N PRO A 18 9.39 -54.14 -5.96
CA PRO A 18 10.79 -54.20 -5.53
C PRO A 18 11.79 -54.25 -6.70
N LEU A 19 13.02 -53.86 -6.38
CA LEU A 19 14.24 -53.85 -7.19
C LEU A 19 14.65 -55.24 -7.72
N PRO A 20 15.43 -55.27 -8.81
CA PRO A 20 16.49 -56.26 -8.98
C PRO A 20 17.89 -55.63 -9.02
N SER A 21 18.78 -56.23 -8.23
CA SER A 21 20.23 -56.06 -8.23
C SER A 21 20.87 -56.68 -9.47
N LEU A 22 21.92 -56.06 -10.04
CA LEU A 22 22.99 -56.80 -10.71
C LEU A 22 24.34 -56.05 -10.66
N LEU A 23 25.30 -56.75 -10.05
CA LEU A 23 26.69 -57.00 -10.46
C LEU A 23 27.68 -55.85 -10.67
N ALA A 24 28.71 -55.92 -9.82
CA ALA A 24 29.94 -55.15 -9.82
C ALA A 24 30.87 -55.49 -10.99
N TRP A 25 31.62 -54.48 -11.44
CA TRP A 25 32.92 -54.64 -12.10
C TRP A 25 33.97 -53.87 -11.29
N ALA A 26 34.98 -54.60 -10.84
CA ALA A 26 36.16 -54.05 -10.20
C ALA A 26 37.10 -53.48 -11.27
N GLY A 27 37.38 -52.19 -11.17
CA GLY A 27 38.44 -51.51 -11.93
C GLY A 27 39.29 -50.69 -10.97
N LEU A 28 40.55 -51.10 -10.80
CA LEU A 28 41.59 -50.34 -10.11
C LEU A 28 41.79 -49.00 -10.82
N ALA A 29 41.52 -47.89 -10.12
CA ALA A 29 41.97 -46.56 -10.55
C ALA A 29 42.80 -45.93 -9.42
N HIS A 30 44.00 -45.51 -9.79
CA HIS A 30 45.01 -44.94 -8.92
C HIS A 30 44.49 -43.65 -8.27
N ALA A 31 44.51 -43.58 -6.94
CA ALA A 31 44.22 -42.36 -6.21
C ALA A 31 45.33 -41.33 -6.47
N GLN A 32 44.99 -40.26 -7.19
CA GLN A 32 45.80 -39.04 -7.22
C GLN A 32 45.09 -37.99 -6.38
N GLY A 33 45.76 -37.51 -5.33
CA GLY A 33 45.24 -36.50 -4.41
C GLY A 33 44.98 -35.19 -5.15
N VAL A 34 43.73 -34.75 -5.16
CA VAL A 34 43.34 -33.43 -5.63
C VAL A 34 43.67 -32.41 -4.52
N PRO A 35 44.49 -31.38 -4.78
CA PRO A 35 44.69 -30.31 -3.81
C PRO A 35 43.40 -29.51 -3.65
N ALA A 36 43.01 -29.24 -2.40
CA ALA A 36 41.87 -28.39 -2.09
C ALA A 36 42.04 -27.00 -2.71
N PRO A 37 40.99 -26.40 -3.31
CA PRO A 37 41.08 -25.03 -3.80
C PRO A 37 41.18 -24.07 -2.62
N ALA A 38 42.20 -23.20 -2.65
CA ALA A 38 42.33 -22.08 -1.75
C ALA A 38 41.05 -21.23 -1.84
N VAL A 39 40.41 -20.99 -0.70
CA VAL A 39 39.26 -20.08 -0.58
C VAL A 39 39.80 -18.66 -0.70
N PRO A 40 39.46 -17.87 -1.73
CA PRO A 40 39.78 -16.46 -1.72
C PRO A 40 38.92 -15.77 -0.67
N ASP A 41 39.58 -15.02 0.22
CA ASP A 41 39.00 -14.15 1.23
C ASP A 41 38.22 -13.02 0.51
N ALA A 42 36.96 -13.30 0.15
CA ALA A 42 36.09 -12.34 -0.50
C ALA A 42 35.37 -11.53 0.58
N ALA A 43 36.06 -10.52 1.11
CA ALA A 43 35.43 -9.36 1.72
C ALA A 43 34.53 -8.70 0.66
N LYS A 44 33.28 -9.16 0.55
CA LYS A 44 32.28 -8.53 -0.31
C LYS A 44 31.97 -7.17 0.29
N SER A 45 32.42 -6.15 -0.44
CA SER A 45 32.11 -4.74 -0.27
C SER A 45 30.67 -4.54 0.20
N LEU A 46 30.53 -3.87 1.34
CA LEU A 46 29.29 -3.18 1.70
C LEU A 46 29.09 -2.07 0.67
N ALA A 47 28.33 -2.38 -0.38
CA ALA A 47 27.80 -1.35 -1.25
C ALA A 47 26.87 -0.49 -0.39
N PHE A 48 27.34 0.70 -0.02
CA PHE A 48 26.46 1.73 0.51
C PHE A 48 25.45 2.05 -0.59
N ALA A 49 24.23 1.53 -0.43
CA ALA A 49 23.12 1.98 -1.25
C ALA A 49 23.05 3.50 -1.11
N HIS A 50 23.25 4.21 -2.22
CA HIS A 50 22.99 5.65 -2.28
C HIS A 50 21.50 5.84 -1.94
N ALA A 51 21.21 6.20 -0.69
CA ALA A 51 19.90 6.63 -0.27
C ALA A 51 19.50 7.75 -1.23
N GLN A 52 18.52 7.49 -2.09
CA GLN A 52 17.99 8.51 -2.97
C GLN A 52 17.39 9.58 -2.05
N VAL A 53 18.02 10.75 -2.03
CA VAL A 53 17.50 11.90 -1.31
C VAL A 53 16.25 12.33 -2.06
N VAL A 54 15.09 12.13 -1.46
CA VAL A 54 13.84 12.65 -1.99
C VAL A 54 13.75 14.10 -1.56
N ASP A 55 13.74 15.01 -2.52
CA ASP A 55 13.60 16.45 -2.23
C ASP A 55 12.20 16.75 -1.69
N ALA A 56 12.12 17.70 -0.76
CA ALA A 56 10.85 18.23 -0.31
C ALA A 56 10.19 19.02 -1.46
N PRO A 57 8.89 18.85 -1.72
CA PRO A 57 8.18 19.61 -2.73
C PRO A 57 8.00 21.06 -2.28
N GLU A 58 7.91 21.98 -3.24
CA GLU A 58 7.45 23.34 -2.98
C GLU A 58 5.94 23.33 -2.69
N VAL A 59 5.53 23.93 -1.58
CA VAL A 59 4.13 23.96 -1.13
C VAL A 59 3.79 25.31 -0.50
N PRO A 60 2.51 25.73 -0.52
CA PRO A 60 2.07 26.91 0.20
C PRO A 60 2.43 26.85 1.69
N ASP A 61 2.75 28.01 2.27
CA ASP A 61 3.21 28.13 3.67
C ASP A 61 2.29 27.45 4.68
N ALA A 62 0.98 27.52 4.45
CA ALA A 62 -0.03 26.92 5.33
C ALA A 62 0.08 25.39 5.49
N ILE A 63 0.73 24.69 4.55
CA ILE A 63 0.92 23.23 4.60
C ILE A 63 2.40 22.82 4.63
N LYS A 64 3.32 23.75 4.93
CA LYS A 64 4.73 23.41 5.15
C LYS A 64 4.88 22.55 6.41
N VAL A 65 5.76 21.56 6.32
CA VAL A 65 6.19 20.76 7.46
C VAL A 65 7.00 21.61 8.44
N GLN A 66 7.21 21.11 9.66
CA GLN A 66 8.02 21.83 10.65
C GLN A 66 9.48 21.89 10.18
N PRO A 67 10.21 22.97 10.53
CA PRO A 67 11.63 23.06 10.25
C PRO A 67 12.40 21.84 10.76
N GLY A 68 13.32 21.34 9.93
CA GLY A 68 14.16 20.19 10.27
C GLY A 68 13.57 18.84 9.88
N GLU A 69 12.31 18.74 9.46
CA GLU A 69 11.78 17.50 8.88
C GLU A 69 12.40 17.21 7.50
N LYS A 70 12.61 15.92 7.19
CA LYS A 70 13.14 15.45 5.90
C LYS A 70 12.22 14.41 5.28
N VAL A 71 12.10 14.41 3.96
CA VAL A 71 11.32 13.38 3.25
C VAL A 71 12.04 12.04 3.37
N LEU A 72 11.33 11.04 3.85
CA LEU A 72 11.78 9.65 3.87
C LEU A 72 11.31 8.88 2.63
N LEU A 73 10.06 9.12 2.24
CA LEU A 73 9.38 8.38 1.18
C LEU A 73 8.43 9.30 0.43
N ARG A 74 8.42 9.20 -0.89
CA ARG A 74 7.33 9.68 -1.74
C ARG A 74 6.53 8.48 -2.25
N ALA A 75 5.22 8.59 -2.27
CA ALA A 75 4.34 7.63 -2.92
C ALA A 75 3.25 8.36 -3.72
N ARG A 76 2.99 7.90 -4.94
CA ARG A 76 1.82 8.32 -5.71
C ARG A 76 0.63 7.50 -5.26
N ALA A 77 -0.54 8.11 -5.14
CA ALA A 77 -1.77 7.42 -4.83
C ALA A 77 -2.70 7.36 -6.05
N SER A 78 -3.35 6.22 -6.22
CA SER A 78 -4.42 6.04 -7.20
C SER A 78 -5.56 5.26 -6.57
N GLY A 79 -6.77 5.81 -6.61
CA GLY A 79 -7.92 5.17 -5.99
C GLY A 79 -9.18 6.00 -6.08
N VAL A 80 -10.02 5.88 -5.05
CA VAL A 80 -11.30 6.59 -4.96
C VAL A 80 -11.49 7.26 -3.60
N GLN A 81 -12.20 8.39 -3.61
CA GLN A 81 -12.89 8.94 -2.45
C GLN A 81 -14.30 8.36 -2.43
N ILE A 82 -14.69 7.76 -1.30
CA ILE A 82 -15.99 7.13 -1.12
C ILE A 82 -16.87 8.11 -0.35
N TYR A 83 -17.98 8.53 -0.96
CA TYR A 83 -18.97 9.41 -0.37
C TYR A 83 -20.26 8.64 -0.08
N VAL A 84 -20.91 8.97 1.02
CA VAL A 84 -22.25 8.47 1.34
C VAL A 84 -23.26 9.61 1.30
N CYS A 85 -24.41 9.37 0.68
CA CYS A 85 -25.51 10.32 0.66
C CYS A 85 -26.34 10.12 1.93
N GLY A 86 -26.48 11.19 2.71
CA GLY A 86 -27.27 11.22 3.94
C GLY A 86 -27.99 12.55 4.10
N THR A 87 -28.59 12.75 5.27
CA THR A 87 -29.19 14.02 5.64
C THR A 87 -28.11 14.90 6.29
N GLY A 88 -27.88 16.07 5.71
CA GLY A 88 -27.00 17.11 6.25
C GLY A 88 -27.60 17.78 7.49
N THR A 89 -26.82 18.65 8.12
CA THR A 89 -27.22 19.37 9.34
C THR A 89 -28.39 20.33 9.13
N ASP A 90 -28.63 20.74 7.88
CA ASP A 90 -29.75 21.58 7.46
C ASP A 90 -31.00 20.77 7.07
N GLY A 91 -30.99 19.45 7.27
CA GLY A 91 -32.09 18.55 6.90
C GLY A 91 -32.14 18.20 5.40
N LYS A 92 -31.21 18.72 4.58
CA LYS A 92 -31.18 18.46 3.14
C LYS A 92 -30.29 17.27 2.81
N PRO A 93 -30.49 16.60 1.66
CA PRO A 93 -29.56 15.59 1.19
C PRO A 93 -28.15 16.17 0.99
N GLN A 94 -27.14 15.49 1.54
CA GLN A 94 -25.73 15.88 1.44
C GLN A 94 -24.83 14.66 1.26
N TRP A 95 -23.80 14.81 0.42
CA TRP A 95 -22.69 13.87 0.35
C TRP A 95 -21.71 14.11 1.51
N THR A 96 -21.39 13.05 2.25
CA THR A 96 -20.37 13.06 3.30
C THR A 96 -19.26 12.09 2.94
N LEU A 97 -18.01 12.52 3.10
CA LEU A 97 -16.86 11.64 2.89
C LEU A 97 -16.89 10.50 3.91
N LYS A 98 -16.91 9.26 3.43
CA LYS A 98 -16.81 8.04 4.25
C LYS A 98 -15.35 7.63 4.44
N ALA A 99 -14.61 7.48 3.35
CA ALA A 99 -13.21 7.04 3.37
C ALA A 99 -12.52 7.23 2.01
N PRO A 100 -11.20 7.45 1.97
CA PRO A 100 -10.40 7.10 0.82
C PRO A 100 -10.19 5.57 0.74
N GLN A 101 -9.99 5.07 -0.47
CA GLN A 101 -9.43 3.75 -0.73
C GLN A 101 -8.47 3.88 -1.93
N ALA A 102 -7.17 3.77 -1.70
CA ALA A 102 -6.16 3.92 -2.75
C ALA A 102 -4.95 3.02 -2.56
N ASP A 103 -4.34 2.65 -3.68
CA ASP A 103 -3.02 2.05 -3.70
C ASP A 103 -1.96 3.14 -3.66
N LEU A 104 -0.85 2.85 -2.99
CA LEU A 104 0.36 3.66 -2.95
C LEU A 104 1.37 3.03 -3.90
N LEU A 105 1.89 3.82 -4.82
CA LEU A 105 2.81 3.41 -5.86
C LEU A 105 4.15 4.14 -5.71
N ASP A 106 5.25 3.44 -5.92
CA ASP A 106 6.58 4.06 -6.05
C ASP A 106 6.76 4.77 -7.41
N ASP A 107 7.94 5.33 -7.65
CA ASP A 107 8.25 6.03 -8.89
C ASP A 107 8.24 5.10 -10.12
N GLN A 108 8.49 3.80 -9.92
CA GLN A 108 8.43 2.76 -10.94
C GLN A 108 6.99 2.27 -11.20
N GLY A 109 6.03 2.68 -10.36
CA GLY A 109 4.63 2.28 -10.46
C GLY A 109 4.32 0.94 -9.80
N ALA A 110 5.23 0.38 -8.99
CA ALA A 110 4.93 -0.79 -8.20
C ALA A 110 4.12 -0.41 -6.97
N VAL A 111 3.13 -1.24 -6.61
CA VAL A 111 2.35 -1.05 -5.40
C VAL A 111 3.23 -1.34 -4.18
N ILE A 112 3.36 -0.35 -3.31
CA ILE A 112 4.16 -0.40 -2.08
C ILE A 112 3.30 -0.33 -0.82
N GLY A 113 2.00 -0.07 -0.94
CA GLY A 113 1.12 0.03 0.21
C GLY A 113 -0.30 0.47 -0.16
N HIS A 114 -1.09 0.78 0.87
CA HIS A 114 -2.48 1.21 0.73
C HIS A 114 -2.80 2.38 1.67
N HIS A 115 -3.74 3.22 1.24
CA HIS A 115 -4.29 4.34 2.00
C HIS A 115 -5.79 4.16 2.26
N SER A 116 -6.22 4.42 3.50
CA SER A 116 -7.59 4.22 3.96
C SER A 116 -8.07 5.28 4.97
N ALA A 117 -9.30 5.11 5.49
CA ALA A 117 -9.90 6.00 6.49
C ALA A 117 -9.00 6.17 7.72
N GLY A 118 -8.97 7.39 8.28
CA GLY A 118 -8.15 7.66 9.46
C GLY A 118 -7.59 9.07 9.50
N PRO A 119 -6.99 9.61 8.42
CA PRO A 119 -6.25 8.92 7.34
C PRO A 119 -5.24 7.88 7.87
N SER A 120 -5.07 6.76 7.16
CA SER A 120 -4.13 5.69 7.51
C SER A 120 -3.35 5.20 6.29
N TRP A 121 -2.08 4.85 6.49
CA TRP A 121 -1.24 4.26 5.45
C TRP A 121 -0.58 2.98 5.97
N GLN A 122 -0.61 1.94 5.16
CA GLN A 122 0.08 0.68 5.40
C GLN A 122 1.07 0.42 4.27
N HIS A 123 2.33 0.16 4.61
CA HIS A 123 3.36 -0.23 3.66
C HIS A 123 3.48 -1.76 3.59
N ARG A 124 4.03 -2.28 2.48
CA ARG A 124 4.19 -3.73 2.22
C ARG A 124 5.10 -4.47 3.20
N ASP A 125 5.91 -3.74 3.97
CA ASP A 125 6.70 -4.32 5.09
C ASP A 125 5.88 -4.52 6.38
N GLY A 126 4.58 -4.20 6.34
CA GLY A 126 3.64 -4.33 7.45
C GLY A 126 3.62 -3.12 8.39
N SER A 127 4.49 -2.14 8.22
CA SER A 127 4.43 -0.90 9.00
C SER A 127 3.21 -0.06 8.64
N THR A 128 2.65 0.63 9.64
CA THR A 128 1.52 1.53 9.46
C THR A 128 1.76 2.86 10.16
N VAL A 129 1.19 3.92 9.60
CA VAL A 129 1.04 5.21 10.27
C VAL A 129 -0.41 5.68 10.12
N ASN A 130 -1.00 6.14 11.21
CA ASN A 130 -2.26 6.89 11.20
C ASN A 130 -1.96 8.37 11.41
N GLY A 131 -2.82 9.25 10.90
CA GLY A 131 -2.62 10.68 11.04
C GLY A 131 -3.92 11.47 11.26
N LYS A 132 -3.75 12.77 11.45
CA LYS A 132 -4.84 13.75 11.52
C LYS A 132 -4.47 14.97 10.68
N ALA A 133 -5.35 15.39 9.78
CA ALA A 133 -5.15 16.63 9.03
C ALA A 133 -5.07 17.82 10.00
N THR A 134 -4.00 18.61 9.91
CA THR A 134 -3.74 19.77 10.76
C THR A 134 -3.84 21.08 10.01
N ALA A 135 -3.61 21.06 8.70
CA ALA A 135 -3.82 22.20 7.82
C ALA A 135 -4.23 21.74 6.42
N HIS A 136 -4.83 22.66 5.67
CA HIS A 136 -5.24 22.42 4.29
C HIS A 136 -5.19 23.71 3.47
N VAL A 137 -5.06 23.54 2.16
CA VAL A 137 -5.27 24.57 1.16
C VAL A 137 -6.03 23.97 -0.01
N ASP A 138 -6.82 24.78 -0.70
CA ASP A 138 -7.47 24.35 -1.93
C ASP A 138 -6.42 23.94 -2.97
N ALA A 139 -6.69 22.87 -3.70
CA ALA A 139 -5.83 22.46 -4.79
C ALA A 139 -5.90 23.49 -5.94
N PRO A 140 -4.82 23.69 -6.70
CA PRO A 140 -4.85 24.54 -7.90
C PRO A 140 -5.90 24.10 -8.92
N ASP A 141 -6.16 22.78 -9.00
CA ASP A 141 -7.27 22.20 -9.74
C ASP A 141 -8.55 22.23 -8.89
N ARG A 142 -9.59 22.93 -9.38
CA ARG A 142 -10.83 23.17 -8.64
C ARG A 142 -11.67 21.91 -8.45
N ASP A 143 -11.51 20.92 -9.32
CA ASP A 143 -12.25 19.65 -9.24
C ASP A 143 -11.53 18.63 -8.35
N SER A 144 -10.45 19.05 -7.69
CA SER A 144 -9.60 18.19 -6.87
C SER A 144 -9.77 18.43 -5.38
N ILE A 145 -9.67 17.35 -4.60
CA ILE A 145 -9.68 17.45 -3.14
C ILE A 145 -8.52 18.32 -2.62
N PRO A 146 -8.65 18.98 -1.45
CA PRO A 146 -7.62 19.87 -0.93
C PRO A 146 -6.25 19.21 -0.74
N TRP A 147 -5.20 20.01 -0.83
CA TRP A 147 -3.88 19.63 -0.34
C TRP A 147 -3.86 19.73 1.18
N LEU A 148 -3.15 18.81 1.83
CA LEU A 148 -3.17 18.67 3.29
C LEU A 148 -1.75 18.60 3.87
N LEU A 149 -1.60 19.16 5.06
CA LEU A 149 -0.61 18.73 6.03
C LEU A 149 -1.29 17.82 7.06
N ILE A 150 -0.67 16.68 7.35
CA ILE A 150 -1.20 15.64 8.22
C ILE A 150 -0.14 15.29 9.25
N ALA A 151 -0.44 15.44 10.54
CA ALA A 151 0.43 15.00 11.61
C ALA A 151 0.20 13.52 11.91
N ALA A 152 1.27 12.75 12.11
CA ALA A 152 1.18 11.37 12.56
C ALA A 152 0.63 11.31 13.99
N THR A 153 -0.26 10.35 14.25
CA THR A 153 -0.93 10.18 15.55
C THR A 153 -0.63 8.85 16.21
N SER A 154 -0.31 7.82 15.42
CA SER A 154 0.09 6.51 15.91
C SER A 154 0.79 5.70 14.82
N HIS A 155 1.57 4.72 15.25
CA HIS A 155 2.35 3.84 14.39
C HIS A 155 2.17 2.38 14.82
N SER A 156 2.39 1.47 13.89
CA SER A 156 2.55 0.05 14.18
C SER A 156 3.62 -0.57 13.27
N GLY A 157 4.24 -1.64 13.76
CA GLY A 157 5.36 -2.29 13.07
C GLY A 157 6.69 -1.52 13.22
N ARG A 158 7.75 -2.07 12.63
CA ARG A 158 9.13 -1.54 12.68
C ARG A 158 9.71 -1.21 11.30
N GLY A 159 8.84 -1.06 10.31
CA GLY A 159 9.21 -0.82 8.92
C GLY A 159 9.36 0.65 8.58
N VAL A 160 9.31 0.96 7.29
CA VAL A 160 9.57 2.30 6.72
C VAL A 160 8.68 3.38 7.34
N LEU A 161 7.44 3.05 7.73
CA LEU A 161 6.50 4.04 8.27
C LEU A 161 6.67 4.29 9.78
N ALA A 162 7.56 3.57 10.48
CA ALA A 162 7.62 3.56 11.94
C ALA A 162 8.07 4.88 12.58
N SER A 163 8.74 5.76 11.83
CA SER A 163 9.28 7.02 12.33
C SER A 163 8.62 8.26 11.70
N ILE A 164 7.55 8.07 10.93
CA ILE A 164 6.90 9.18 10.22
C ILE A 164 6.32 10.19 11.21
N THR A 165 6.69 11.45 11.08
CA THR A 165 6.20 12.55 11.92
C THR A 165 5.07 13.30 11.24
N SER A 166 5.20 13.52 9.93
CA SER A 166 4.24 14.27 9.13
C SER A 166 4.05 13.63 7.75
N VAL A 167 2.89 13.87 7.15
CA VAL A 167 2.57 13.49 5.77
C VAL A 167 1.99 14.70 5.06
N GLN A 168 2.50 15.03 3.88
CA GLN A 168 1.86 15.96 2.97
C GLN A 168 1.08 15.20 1.90
N ARG A 169 -0.13 15.67 1.60
CA ARG A 169 -0.90 15.26 0.42
C ARG A 169 -0.97 16.44 -0.53
N ILE A 170 -0.36 16.32 -1.70
CA ILE A 170 -0.32 17.38 -2.73
C ILE A 170 -0.59 16.80 -4.11
N ASN A 171 -0.57 17.65 -5.15
CA ASN A 171 -0.80 17.26 -6.54
C ASN A 171 -2.06 16.40 -6.72
N THR A 172 -3.12 16.74 -5.99
CA THR A 172 -4.39 16.04 -6.06
C THR A 172 -5.07 16.26 -7.40
N HIS A 173 -5.70 15.20 -7.90
CA HIS A 173 -6.54 15.20 -9.11
C HIS A 173 -7.85 14.47 -8.83
N GLY A 174 -8.98 15.16 -8.95
CA GLY A 174 -10.31 14.61 -8.69
C GLY A 174 -10.63 14.37 -7.22
N GLY A 175 -11.62 13.52 -6.98
CA GLY A 175 -12.03 13.08 -5.65
C GLY A 175 -13.01 13.99 -4.93
N GLN A 176 -13.42 15.13 -5.50
CA GLN A 176 -14.49 15.97 -4.93
C GLN A 176 -15.82 15.19 -4.83
N PRO A 177 -16.74 15.58 -3.92
CA PRO A 177 -18.05 14.94 -3.88
C PRO A 177 -18.79 15.16 -5.22
N PRO A 178 -19.66 14.23 -5.64
CA PRO A 178 -20.51 14.43 -6.80
C PRO A 178 -21.44 15.64 -6.63
N ALA A 179 -22.06 16.06 -7.73
CA ALA A 179 -23.09 17.11 -7.69
C ALA A 179 -24.18 16.80 -6.65
N PRO A 180 -24.67 17.82 -5.89
CA PRO A 180 -25.69 17.62 -4.87
C PRO A 180 -26.99 16.97 -5.39
N SER A 181 -27.35 17.23 -6.65
CA SER A 181 -28.52 16.63 -7.31
C SER A 181 -28.47 15.10 -7.38
N GLY A 182 -27.27 14.50 -7.31
CA GLY A 182 -27.10 13.06 -7.24
C GLY A 182 -27.38 12.46 -5.86
N CYS A 183 -27.39 13.26 -4.79
CA CYS A 183 -27.74 12.82 -3.45
C CYS A 183 -29.24 13.04 -3.22
N THR A 184 -30.04 11.98 -3.30
CA THR A 184 -31.49 12.05 -3.07
C THR A 184 -31.92 11.11 -1.95
N SER A 185 -32.61 11.65 -0.94
CA SER A 185 -33.06 10.92 0.24
C SER A 185 -34.46 10.28 0.10
N SER A 186 -35.25 10.65 -0.92
CA SER A 186 -36.58 10.09 -1.14
C SER A 186 -36.91 9.99 -2.64
N GLY A 187 -37.21 8.76 -3.09
CA GLY A 187 -37.60 8.47 -4.47
C GLY A 187 -37.65 6.96 -4.73
N THR A 188 -38.60 6.53 -5.55
CA THR A 188 -38.86 5.14 -5.98
C THR A 188 -37.89 4.64 -7.06
N GLY A 189 -36.88 5.42 -7.43
CA GLY A 189 -35.80 5.06 -8.37
C GLY A 189 -34.59 4.39 -7.70
N ARG A 190 -33.64 3.92 -8.52
CA ARG A 190 -32.39 3.28 -8.08
C ARG A 190 -31.57 4.25 -7.22
N ARG A 191 -31.62 4.03 -5.90
CA ARG A 191 -30.98 4.90 -4.89
C ARG A 191 -29.46 4.76 -4.94
N VAL A 192 -28.74 5.82 -5.32
CA VAL A 192 -27.28 5.87 -5.15
C VAL A 192 -27.00 6.39 -3.74
N ARG A 193 -26.70 5.47 -2.81
CA ARG A 193 -26.35 5.82 -1.43
C ARG A 193 -24.85 5.99 -1.21
N GLU A 194 -24.05 5.47 -2.13
CA GLU A 194 -22.60 5.57 -2.11
C GLU A 194 -22.11 5.98 -3.49
N ALA A 195 -21.18 6.93 -3.55
CA ALA A 195 -20.48 7.33 -4.75
C ALA A 195 -18.98 7.10 -4.55
N ARG A 196 -18.33 6.52 -5.56
CA ARG A 196 -16.89 6.28 -5.59
C ARG A 196 -16.29 7.20 -6.65
N VAL A 197 -15.64 8.27 -6.21
CA VAL A 197 -15.10 9.29 -7.10
C VAL A 197 -13.60 9.04 -7.27
N PRO A 198 -13.09 8.80 -8.48
CA PRO A 198 -11.66 8.60 -8.72
C PRO A 198 -10.84 9.78 -8.21
N TYR A 199 -9.69 9.48 -7.62
CA TYR A 199 -8.69 10.49 -7.31
C TYR A 199 -7.26 9.96 -7.43
N ARG A 200 -6.34 10.89 -7.64
CA ARG A 200 -4.89 10.69 -7.49
C ARG A 200 -4.30 11.77 -6.59
N ALA A 201 -3.14 11.49 -6.00
CA ALA A 201 -2.37 12.45 -5.21
C ALA A 201 -0.91 12.01 -5.10
N ASP A 202 -0.03 12.93 -4.71
CA ASP A 202 1.30 12.61 -4.20
C ASP A 202 1.31 12.70 -2.69
N TYR A 203 1.86 11.68 -2.03
CA TYR A 203 2.12 11.66 -0.60
C TYR A 203 3.62 11.75 -0.34
N TYR A 204 4.03 12.72 0.49
CA TYR A 204 5.39 12.86 0.98
C TYR A 204 5.38 12.55 2.48
N PHE A 205 6.09 11.51 2.88
CA PHE A 205 6.20 11.06 4.26
C PHE A 205 7.50 11.60 4.86
N TYR A 206 7.38 12.30 5.97
CA TYR A 206 8.48 12.99 6.62
C TYR A 206 8.88 12.30 7.92
N VAL A 207 10.17 12.42 8.25
CA VAL A 207 10.73 12.08 9.55
C VAL A 207 11.40 13.32 10.15
N ALA A 208 11.61 13.31 11.46
CA ALA A 208 12.49 14.27 12.10
C ALA A 208 13.89 14.18 11.47
N GLY A 209 14.49 15.33 11.15
CA GLY A 209 15.88 15.37 10.70
C GLY A 209 16.82 14.94 11.82
N ALA A 210 17.92 14.27 11.45
CA ALA A 210 19.02 14.07 12.37
C ALA A 210 19.61 15.43 12.76
N ASN A 211 19.62 15.72 14.07
CA ASN A 211 20.39 16.80 14.67
C ASN A 211 21.89 16.49 14.65
#